data_AF-A0A2E1IPV8-F1
#
_entry.id   AF-A0A2E1IPV8-F1
#
_cell.length_a   1.000
_cell.length_b   1.000
_cell.length_c   1.000
_cell.angle_alpha   90.00
_cell.angle_beta   90.00
_cell.angle_gamma   90.00
#
_symmetry.space_group_name_H-M   'P 1'
#
loop_
_entity.id
_entity.type
_entity.pdbx_description
1 polymer ?
#
loop_
_entity_poly.entity_id
_entity_poly.type
_entity_poly.pdbx_seq_one_letter_code
_entity_poly.pdbx_strand_id
1 'polypeptide(L)'
;MPRYRCPACCCGPAVVLRPPRGATPICPGCGEVLEKQPIVRPLPLLILITVGSVLVLSSFPMLQEPLPLPPPTPTRDERAV
;
A
#
# COMPACT_ATOMS: atom_id res chain seq x y z
N MET A 1 -14.89 -5.66 -2.17
CA MET A 1 -16.27 -5.95 -2.62
C MET A 1 -16.31 -5.91 -4.15
N PRO A 2 -16.99 -6.85 -4.82
CA PRO A 2 -17.07 -6.86 -6.29
C PRO A 2 -17.84 -5.64 -6.79
N ARG A 3 -17.29 -4.97 -7.79
CA ARG A 3 -17.88 -3.82 -8.46
C ARG A 3 -18.40 -4.28 -9.81
N TYR A 4 -19.58 -3.81 -10.20
CA TYR A 4 -20.20 -4.20 -11.46
C TYR A 4 -20.48 -2.96 -12.33
N ARG A 5 -20.33 -3.10 -13.66
CA ARG A 5 -20.75 -2.10 -14.65
C ARG A 5 -21.60 -2.73 -15.75
N CYS A 6 -22.54 -1.97 -16.28
CA CYS A 6 -23.34 -2.41 -17.42
C CYS A 6 -22.60 -2.08 -18.73
N PRO A 7 -22.42 -3.04 -19.65
CA PRO A 7 -21.72 -2.80 -20.92
C PRO A 7 -22.58 -2.02 -21.93
N ALA A 8 -23.91 -2.17 -21.88
CA ALA A 8 -24.84 -1.53 -22.81
C ALA A 8 -25.24 -0.12 -22.34
N CYS A 9 -25.54 0.01 -21.05
CA CYS A 9 -25.94 1.25 -20.43
C CYS A 9 -24.76 1.82 -19.64
N CYS A 10 -23.86 2.59 -20.27
CA CYS A 10 -22.79 3.32 -19.57
C CYS A 10 -23.29 4.41 -18.60
N CYS A 11 -24.55 4.34 -18.15
CA CYS A 11 -25.29 5.43 -17.52
C CYS A 11 -25.00 5.65 -16.02
N GLY A 12 -24.00 4.99 -15.40
CA GLY A 12 -23.80 5.18 -13.96
C GLY A 12 -22.49 4.67 -13.35
N PRO A 13 -22.20 5.10 -12.10
CA PRO A 13 -21.05 4.63 -11.34
C PRO A 13 -21.13 3.13 -11.06
N ALA A 14 -19.97 2.49 -10.90
CA ALA A 14 -19.93 1.05 -10.65
C ALA A 14 -20.66 0.70 -9.34
N VAL A 15 -21.67 -0.16 -9.42
CA VAL A 15 -22.50 -0.51 -8.27
C VAL A 15 -21.84 -1.67 -7.52
N VAL A 16 -21.78 -1.55 -6.19
CA VAL A 16 -21.33 -2.64 -5.32
C VAL A 16 -22.56 -3.48 -4.99
N LEU A 17 -22.69 -4.62 -5.65
CA LEU A 17 -23.76 -5.58 -5.40
C LEU A 17 -23.23 -6.76 -4.61
N ARG A 18 -24.07 -7.29 -3.72
CA ARG A 18 -23.84 -8.55 -3.00
C ARG A 18 -24.88 -9.57 -3.48
N PRO A 19 -24.79 -10.03 -4.75
CA PRO A 19 -25.76 -11.00 -5.26
C PRO A 19 -25.70 -12.29 -4.42
N PRO A 20 -26.85 -12.98 -4.25
CA PRO A 20 -26.87 -14.30 -3.66
C PRO A 20 -25.96 -15.25 -4.46
N ARG A 21 -25.44 -16.30 -3.81
CA ARG A 21 -24.47 -17.22 -4.42
C ARG A 21 -25.06 -17.81 -5.71
N GLY A 22 -24.41 -17.58 -6.84
CA GLY A 22 -24.82 -18.08 -8.14
C GLY A 22 -25.76 -17.17 -8.95
N ALA A 23 -26.19 -16.03 -8.42
CA ALA A 23 -27.02 -15.09 -9.19
C ALA A 23 -26.16 -14.15 -10.04
N THR A 24 -26.52 -14.03 -11.32
CA THR A 24 -25.96 -13.02 -12.24
C THR A 24 -26.66 -11.68 -12.02
N PRO A 25 -25.94 -10.62 -11.64
CA PRO A 25 -26.56 -9.31 -11.48
C PRO A 25 -27.01 -8.77 -12.84
N ILE A 26 -28.19 -8.15 -12.90
CA ILE A 26 -28.81 -7.62 -14.12
C ILE A 26 -28.95 -6.10 -13.98
N CYS A 27 -28.74 -5.37 -15.08
CA CYS A 27 -28.95 -3.92 -15.12
C CYS A 27 -30.45 -3.58 -15.05
N PRO A 28 -30.91 -2.73 -14.12
CA PRO A 28 -32.32 -2.36 -14.01
C PRO A 28 -32.82 -1.49 -15.18
N GLY A 29 -31.92 -0.85 -15.94
CA GLY A 29 -32.27 -0.01 -17.07
C GLY A 29 -32.45 -0.78 -18.38
N CYS A 30 -31.45 -1.59 -18.77
CA CYS A 30 -31.46 -2.32 -20.05
C CYS A 30 -31.66 -3.84 -19.93
N GLY A 31 -31.69 -4.42 -18.73
CA GLY A 31 -31.84 -5.87 -18.56
C GLY A 31 -30.60 -6.69 -18.94
N GLU A 32 -29.48 -6.05 -19.27
CA GLU A 32 -28.23 -6.73 -19.61
C GLU A 32 -27.46 -7.25 -18.39
N VAL A 33 -26.64 -8.28 -18.60
CA VAL A 33 -25.82 -8.88 -17.53
C VAL A 33 -24.72 -7.92 -17.14
N LEU A 34 -24.60 -7.67 -15.84
CA LEU A 34 -23.61 -6.77 -15.28
C LEU A 34 -22.22 -7.42 -15.27
N GLU A 35 -21.24 -6.72 -15.83
CA GLU A 35 -19.86 -7.19 -15.94
C GLU A 35 -19.07 -6.85 -14.67
N LYS A 36 -18.30 -7.81 -14.15
CA LYS A 36 -17.49 -7.63 -12.95
C LYS A 36 -16.24 -6.84 -13.30
N GLN A 37 -16.10 -5.65 -12.70
CA GLN A 37 -14.90 -4.85 -12.90
C GLN A 37 -13.68 -5.50 -12.25
N PRO A 38 -12.52 -5.47 -12.93
CA PRO A 38 -11.26 -5.84 -12.32
C PRO A 38 -10.98 -4.88 -11.16
N ILE A 39 -10.70 -5.44 -9.98
CA ILE A 39 -10.14 -4.65 -8.88
C ILE A 39 -8.73 -4.27 -9.33
N VAL A 40 -8.56 -3.01 -9.72
CA VAL A 40 -7.24 -2.45 -10.00
C VAL A 40 -6.43 -2.61 -8.71
N ARG A 41 -5.53 -3.59 -8.67
CA ARG A 41 -4.61 -3.74 -7.56
C ARG A 41 -3.71 -2.50 -7.59
N PRO A 42 -3.55 -1.76 -6.48
CA PRO A 42 -2.68 -0.58 -6.44
C PRO A 42 -1.19 -0.97 -6.44
N LEU A 43 -0.83 -2.06 -7.11
CA LEU A 43 0.52 -2.60 -7.15
C LEU A 43 1.54 -1.60 -7.71
N PRO A 44 1.25 -0.85 -8.80
CA PRO A 44 2.18 0.18 -9.28
C PRO A 44 2.41 1.29 -8.26
N LEU A 45 1.36 1.66 -7.53
CA LEU A 45 1.39 2.72 -6.52
C LEU A 45 2.19 2.29 -5.30
N LEU A 46 2.06 1.02 -4.88
CA LEU A 46 2.86 0.43 -3.83
C LEU A 46 4.36 0.42 -4.19
N ILE A 47 4.71 0.06 -5.43
CA ILE A 47 6.11 0.08 -5.91
C ILE A 47 6.66 1.51 -5.87
N LEU A 48 5.86 2.49 -6.28
CA LEU A 48 6.27 3.89 -6.31
C LEU A 48 6.53 4.42 -4.89
N ILE A 49 5.70 4.04 -3.92
CA ILE A 49 5.89 4.37 -2.50
C ILE A 49 7.15 3.70 -1.95
N THR A 50 7.35 2.40 -2.19
CA THR A 50 8.49 1.68 -1.60
C THR A 50 9.83 2.17 -2.16
N VAL A 51 9.94 2.29 -3.49
CA VAL A 51 11.17 2.77 -4.14
C VAL A 51 11.42 4.24 -3.78
N GLY A 52 10.38 5.07 -3.77
CA GLY A 52 10.47 6.47 -3.38
C GLY A 52 10.95 6.64 -1.94
N SER A 53 10.39 5.88 -0.99
CA SER A 53 10.82 5.94 0.41
C SER A 53 12.29 5.52 0.59
N VAL A 54 12.75 4.45 -0.07
CA VAL A 54 14.15 4.03 0.01
C VAL A 54 15.09 5.10 -0.53
N LEU A 55 14.75 5.71 -1.68
CA LEU A 55 15.53 6.80 -2.26
C LEU A 55 15.61 8.00 -1.31
N VAL A 56 14.49 8.42 -0.73
CA VAL A 56 14.44 9.52 0.24
C VAL A 56 15.29 9.21 1.47
N LEU A 57 15.12 8.04 2.10
CA LEU A 57 15.92 7.65 3.27
C LEU A 57 17.42 7.60 2.96
N SER A 58 17.80 7.10 1.78
CA SER A 58 19.21 7.04 1.35
C SER A 58 19.82 8.42 1.06
N SER A 59 18.99 9.42 0.73
CA SER A 59 19.44 10.78 0.44
C SER A 59 19.69 11.65 1.67
N PHE A 60 19.27 11.20 2.86
CA PHE A 60 19.49 11.88 4.13
C PHE A 60 20.54 11.14 4.99
N PRO A 61 21.85 11.40 4.80
CA PRO A 61 22.90 10.80 5.64
C PRO A 61 22.83 11.24 7.11
N MET A 62 22.02 12.26 7.44
CA MET A 62 21.87 12.84 8.79
C MET A 62 21.27 11.92 9.87
N LEU A 63 20.73 10.76 9.52
CA LEU A 63 20.25 9.77 10.53
C LEU A 63 21.28 8.69 10.87
N GLN A 64 22.42 8.65 10.16
CA GLN A 64 23.45 7.64 10.38
C GLN A 64 24.57 8.11 11.30
N GLU A 65 24.46 9.28 11.94
CA GLU A 65 25.48 9.74 12.87
C GLU A 65 25.59 8.72 14.02
N PRO A 66 26.69 7.94 14.09
CA PRO A 66 26.87 7.00 15.17
C PRO A 66 27.00 7.83 16.45
N LEU A 67 26.20 7.51 17.46
CA LEU A 67 26.32 8.12 18.78
C LEU A 67 27.81 8.06 19.19
N PRO A 68 28.45 9.20 19.49
CA PRO A 68 29.86 9.21 19.82
C PRO A 68 30.08 8.28 21.02
N LEU A 69 30.96 7.30 20.83
CA LEU A 69 31.29 6.35 21.90
C LEU A 69 31.77 7.15 23.13
N PRO A 70 31.26 6.83 24.34
CA PRO A 70 31.75 7.47 25.55
C PRO A 70 33.27 7.23 25.68
N PRO A 71 34.05 8.23 26.11
CA PRO A 71 35.49 8.10 26.23
C PRO A 71 35.86 6.98 27.21
N PRO A 72 36.91 6.20 26.93
CA PRO A 72 37.35 5.14 27.83
C PRO A 72 37.74 5.75 29.17
N THR A 73 37.08 5.31 30.25
CA THR A 73 37.47 5.67 31.61
C THR A 73 38.87 5.13 31.87
N PRO A 74 39.84 5.94 32.33
CA PRO A 74 41.16 5.43 32.67
C PRO A 74 41.01 4.42 33.80
N THR A 75 41.39 3.17 33.51
CA THR A 75 41.63 2.13 34.51
C THR A 75 42.68 2.65 35.47
N ARG A 76 42.24 3.07 36.65
CA ARG A 76 43.08 3.42 37.78
C ARG A 76 43.69 2.13 38.35
N ASP A 77 44.66 1.58 37.63
CA ASP A 77 45.67 0.72 38.21
C ASP A 77 46.90 1.58 38.48
N GLU A 78 46.91 2.25 39.63
CA GLU A 78 48.14 2.79 40.20
C GLU A 78 48.20 2.45 41.69
N ARG A 79 48.86 1.32 41.95
CA ARG A 79 49.74 1.01 43.08
C ARG A 79 49.26 1.42 44.48
N ALA A 80 48.81 0.42 45.23
CA ALA A 80 49.05 0.34 46.67
C ALA A 80 49.79 -0.98 46.96
N VAL A 81 51.11 -0.91 46.95
CA VAL A 81 52.03 -1.83 47.65
C VAL A 81 52.82 -0.97 48.61
#